data_AF-A0AAW5ZT53-F1
#
_entry.id   AF-A0AAW5ZT53-F1
#
_cell.length_a   1.000
_cell.length_b   1.000
_cell.length_c   1.000
_cell.angle_alpha   90.00
_cell.angle_beta   90.00
_cell.angle_gamma   90.00
#
_symmetry.space_group_name_H-M   'P 1'
#
loop_
_entity.id
_entity.type
_entity.pdbx_description
1 polymer ?
#
loop_
_entity_poly.entity_id
_entity_poly.type
_entity_poly.pdbx_seq_one_letter_code
_entity_poly.pdbx_strand_id
1 'polypeptide(L)'
;MRDRKFAVCILFASSLLSGCGIGGFWMNGDPSAGKDIKPYIEKWDKPGMTSDTRDQDSANCGGGSGSHAPGFSQKRINEEKRPGEKESSAYARLFYNWERCMIKKGYRFTGECYNNEISRASPACGAP
;
A
#
# COMPACT_ATOMS: atom_id res chain seq x y z
N MET A 1 23.14 -74.55 -37.88
CA MET A 1 21.81 -74.88 -37.30
C MET A 1 21.26 -73.58 -36.71
N ARG A 2 20.35 -72.91 -37.42
CA ARG A 2 18.88 -72.96 -37.29
C ARG A 2 18.36 -71.79 -36.41
N ASP A 3 17.52 -70.99 -37.05
CA ASP A 3 16.86 -69.75 -36.59
C ASP A 3 16.00 -69.89 -35.32
N ARG A 4 15.83 -68.77 -34.61
CA ARG A 4 14.61 -68.32 -33.87
C ARG A 4 14.83 -66.87 -33.40
N LYS A 5 14.48 -65.86 -34.20
CA LYS A 5 13.21 -65.11 -34.16
C LYS A 5 12.78 -64.61 -32.78
N PHE A 6 12.90 -63.29 -32.63
CA PHE A 6 12.02 -62.34 -31.94
C PHE A 6 11.82 -62.45 -30.42
N ALA A 7 11.75 -61.27 -29.81
CA ALA A 7 11.19 -60.97 -28.50
C ALA A 7 12.10 -61.19 -27.29
N VAL A 8 13.13 -60.37 -27.12
CA VAL A 8 13.69 -60.12 -25.78
C VAL A 8 14.13 -58.66 -25.65
N CYS A 9 13.41 -57.92 -24.80
CA CYS A 9 13.82 -56.69 -24.12
C CYS A 9 13.81 -55.36 -24.88
N ILE A 10 12.65 -55.01 -25.45
CA ILE A 10 12.13 -53.62 -25.38
C ILE A 10 11.80 -53.34 -23.90
N LEU A 11 12.80 -53.08 -23.06
CA LEU A 11 12.61 -52.78 -21.62
C LEU A 11 13.71 -51.84 -21.10
N PHE A 12 13.97 -50.72 -21.78
CA PHE A 12 14.97 -49.74 -21.33
C PHE A 12 14.58 -48.27 -21.54
N ALA A 13 13.28 -47.93 -21.65
CA ALA A 13 12.87 -46.55 -21.92
C ALA A 13 11.59 -46.10 -21.20
N SER A 14 11.44 -46.45 -19.92
CA SER A 14 10.31 -46.00 -19.10
C SER A 14 10.75 -45.59 -17.69
N SER A 15 11.79 -44.76 -17.61
CA SER A 15 12.13 -44.01 -16.39
C SER A 15 11.12 -42.86 -16.26
N LEU A 16 10.10 -43.15 -15.47
CA LEU A 16 9.01 -42.27 -15.10
C LEU A 16 9.49 -40.87 -14.67
N LEU A 17 8.86 -39.87 -15.28
CA LEU A 17 8.79 -38.49 -14.84
C LEU A 17 8.53 -38.43 -13.32
N SER A 18 9.53 -38.06 -12.54
CA SER A 18 9.35 -37.56 -11.17
C SER A 18 10.33 -36.42 -10.96
N GLY A 19 9.94 -35.25 -11.46
CA GLY A 19 10.75 -34.05 -11.38
C GLY A 19 9.93 -32.80 -11.68
N CYS A 20 9.10 -32.38 -10.72
CA CYS A 20 8.71 -31.00 -10.45
C CYS A 20 8.03 -30.97 -9.07
N GLY A 21 8.84 -31.16 -8.02
CA GLY A 21 8.52 -30.60 -6.71
C GLY A 21 8.88 -29.11 -6.73
N ILE A 22 7.95 -28.29 -6.26
CA ILE A 22 7.95 -26.85 -5.87
C ILE A 22 6.58 -26.34 -6.34
N GLY A 23 5.58 -26.31 -5.48
CA GLY A 23 5.49 -25.28 -4.45
C GLY A 23 4.63 -24.15 -5.02
N GLY A 24 3.33 -24.15 -4.71
CA GLY A 24 2.40 -23.19 -5.27
C GLY A 24 1.14 -23.12 -4.41
N PHE A 25 1.27 -22.37 -3.34
CA PHE A 25 0.28 -22.04 -2.32
C PHE A 25 -0.94 -21.30 -2.93
N TRP A 26 -1.83 -22.01 -3.64
CA TRP A 26 -2.97 -21.38 -4.34
C TRP A 26 -4.34 -21.93 -3.92
N MET A 27 -4.44 -22.50 -2.72
CA MET A 27 -5.68 -23.14 -2.25
C MET A 27 -6.11 -22.71 -0.85
N ASN A 28 -5.90 -21.46 -0.43
CA ASN A 28 -6.66 -20.86 0.69
C ASN A 28 -6.60 -19.31 0.68
N GLY A 29 -7.70 -18.68 0.29
CA GLY A 29 -8.05 -17.30 0.63
C GLY A 29 -7.65 -16.25 -0.41
N ASP A 30 -8.64 -15.45 -0.83
CA ASP A 30 -8.37 -14.10 -1.30
C ASP A 30 -7.59 -13.35 -0.20
N PRO A 31 -6.37 -12.84 -0.44
CA PRO A 31 -5.60 -12.10 0.58
C PRO A 31 -6.30 -10.83 1.07
N SER A 32 -7.39 -10.43 0.40
CA SER A 32 -8.28 -9.33 0.72
C SER A 32 -9.50 -9.75 1.54
N ALA A 33 -9.82 -11.06 1.62
CA ALA A 33 -10.95 -11.58 2.37
C ALA A 33 -10.67 -11.52 3.88
N GLY A 34 -10.91 -10.35 4.47
CA GLY A 34 -10.89 -10.14 5.93
C GLY A 34 -10.13 -8.90 6.40
N LYS A 35 -9.46 -8.15 5.51
CA LYS A 35 -8.89 -6.85 5.88
C LYS A 35 -9.78 -5.74 5.36
N ASP A 36 -10.51 -5.11 6.28
CA ASP A 36 -11.18 -3.82 6.05
C ASP A 36 -10.10 -2.73 5.86
N ILE A 37 -9.55 -2.64 4.65
CA ILE A 37 -8.54 -1.63 4.30
C ILE A 37 -9.26 -0.31 4.11
N LYS A 38 -9.40 0.42 5.23
CA LYS A 38 -9.96 1.76 5.20
C LYS A 38 -9.01 2.75 4.51
N PRO A 39 -9.53 3.66 3.67
CA PRO A 39 -8.82 4.81 3.17
C PRO A 39 -8.05 5.55 4.27
N TYR A 40 -6.90 6.15 3.93
CA TYR A 40 -6.07 6.85 4.92
C TYR A 40 -6.83 8.01 5.60
N ILE A 41 -7.65 8.74 4.85
CA ILE A 41 -8.51 9.80 5.39
C ILE A 41 -9.48 9.30 6.47
N GLU A 42 -9.92 8.05 6.43
CA GLU A 42 -10.81 7.49 7.46
C GLU A 42 -10.11 7.26 8.81
N LYS A 43 -8.79 7.32 8.83
CA LYS A 43 -7.97 7.30 10.06
C LYS A 43 -7.93 8.67 10.74
N TRP A 44 -8.72 9.64 10.27
CA TRP A 44 -8.85 10.96 10.88
C TRP A 44 -10.26 11.10 11.45
N ASP A 45 -10.34 11.13 12.78
CA ASP A 45 -11.60 11.18 13.51
C ASP A 45 -11.83 12.57 14.14
N LYS A 46 -13.08 13.02 14.08
CA LYS A 46 -13.55 14.22 14.78
C LYS A 46 -15.02 13.98 15.17
N PRO A 47 -15.36 14.02 16.47
CA PRO A 47 -16.71 13.71 16.92
C PRO A 47 -17.78 14.55 16.21
N GLY A 48 -18.84 13.87 15.76
CA GLY A 48 -19.98 14.49 15.08
C GLY A 48 -19.75 14.88 13.61
N MET A 49 -18.58 14.57 13.02
CA MET A 49 -18.34 14.83 11.60
C MET A 49 -18.70 13.65 10.71
N THR A 50 -19.22 13.96 9.52
CA THR A 50 -19.48 12.97 8.46
C THR A 50 -18.24 12.73 7.60
N SER A 51 -18.24 11.64 6.82
CA SER A 51 -17.16 11.40 5.86
C SER A 51 -17.05 12.53 4.83
N ASP A 52 -18.17 13.01 4.30
CA ASP A 52 -18.19 14.11 3.32
C ASP A 52 -17.58 15.39 3.89
N THR A 53 -17.90 15.72 5.15
CA THR A 53 -17.34 16.90 5.81
C THR A 53 -15.83 16.75 6.00
N ARG A 54 -15.36 15.55 6.36
CA ARG A 54 -13.94 15.24 6.50
C ARG A 54 -13.20 15.32 5.16
N ASP A 55 -13.79 14.82 4.09
CA ASP A 55 -13.22 14.88 2.75
C ASP A 55 -13.12 16.34 2.26
N GLN A 56 -14.15 17.14 2.51
CA GLN A 56 -14.12 18.57 2.22
C GLN A 56 -13.07 19.30 3.07
N ASP A 57 -12.93 18.95 4.34
CA ASP A 57 -11.91 19.52 5.22
C ASP A 57 -10.49 19.15 4.78
N SER A 58 -10.28 17.91 4.32
CA SER A 58 -9.03 17.49 3.69
C SER A 58 -8.74 18.29 2.42
N ALA A 59 -9.75 18.50 1.57
CA ALA A 59 -9.62 19.30 0.36
C ALA A 59 -9.27 20.76 0.69
N ASN A 60 -9.86 21.32 1.74
CA ASN A 60 -9.55 22.65 2.27
C ASN A 60 -8.12 22.73 2.83
N CYS A 61 -7.59 21.63 3.37
CA CYS A 61 -6.19 21.48 3.74
C CYS A 61 -5.26 21.19 2.55
N GLY A 62 -5.82 21.14 1.34
CA GLY A 62 -5.13 20.94 0.07
C GLY A 62 -4.78 19.49 -0.26
N GLY A 63 -5.28 18.52 0.51
CA GLY A 63 -5.10 17.08 0.27
C GLY A 63 -6.10 16.49 -0.71
N GLY A 64 -6.92 17.31 -1.38
CA GLY A 64 -8.04 16.80 -2.17
C GLY A 64 -9.09 16.06 -1.33
N SER A 65 -10.03 15.42 -2.01
CA SER A 65 -11.22 14.78 -1.45
C SER A 65 -11.32 13.30 -1.85
N GLY A 66 -12.14 12.54 -1.13
CA GLY A 66 -12.42 11.14 -1.40
C GLY A 66 -11.39 10.17 -0.82
N SER A 67 -11.51 8.90 -1.19
CA SER A 67 -10.71 7.79 -0.64
C SER A 67 -9.21 7.88 -0.90
N HIS A 68 -8.76 8.70 -1.85
CA HIS A 68 -7.35 8.91 -2.15
C HIS A 68 -6.72 10.05 -1.34
N ALA A 69 -7.48 10.69 -0.45
CA ALA A 69 -6.99 11.79 0.35
C ALA A 69 -6.02 11.33 1.47
N PRO A 70 -4.92 12.07 1.71
CA PRO A 70 -4.49 13.24 0.95
C PRO A 70 -3.80 12.86 -0.38
N GLY A 71 -4.17 13.53 -1.46
CA GLY A 71 -3.52 13.50 -2.77
C GLY A 71 -3.18 14.90 -3.25
N PHE A 72 -1.94 15.10 -3.71
CA PHE A 72 -1.45 16.38 -4.22
C PHE A 72 -1.20 16.31 -5.73
N SER A 73 -1.64 17.32 -6.49
CA SER A 73 -1.38 17.37 -7.93
C SER A 73 0.11 17.60 -8.21
N GLN A 74 0.60 17.10 -9.36
CA GLN A 74 2.00 17.31 -9.77
C GLN A 74 2.35 18.81 -9.83
N LYS A 75 1.40 19.65 -10.26
CA LYS A 75 1.57 21.11 -10.25
C LYS A 75 1.90 21.61 -8.83
N ARG A 76 1.15 21.19 -7.82
CA ARG A 76 1.36 21.61 -6.43
C ARG A 76 2.69 21.09 -5.87
N ILE A 77 3.05 19.85 -6.21
CA ILE A 77 4.34 19.27 -5.82
C ILE A 77 5.49 20.09 -6.43
N ASN A 78 5.39 20.46 -7.71
CA ASN A 78 6.39 21.27 -8.39
C ASN A 78 6.50 22.69 -7.80
N GLU A 79 5.38 23.29 -7.37
CA GLU A 79 5.35 24.60 -6.71
C GLU A 79 6.02 24.57 -5.32
N GLU A 80 5.87 23.48 -4.57
CA GLU A 80 6.50 23.29 -3.25
C GLU A 80 7.99 22.89 -3.35
N LYS A 81 8.41 22.33 -4.49
CA LYS A 81 9.75 21.77 -4.71
C LYS A 81 10.81 22.87 -4.69
N ARG A 82 11.84 22.69 -3.87
CA ARG A 82 13.00 23.60 -3.83
C ARG A 82 14.01 23.25 -4.93
N PRO A 83 14.86 24.20 -5.37
CA PRO A 83 15.89 23.92 -6.36
C PRO A 83 16.80 22.76 -5.93
N GLY A 84 17.00 21.78 -6.82
CA GLY A 84 17.83 20.59 -6.56
C GLY A 84 17.19 19.51 -5.68
N GLU A 85 15.94 19.70 -5.25
CA GLU A 85 15.27 18.78 -4.34
C GLU A 85 14.56 17.61 -5.07
N LYS A 86 14.44 16.46 -4.38
CA LYS A 86 13.58 15.36 -4.81
C LYS A 86 12.10 15.69 -4.61
N GLU A 87 11.25 15.19 -5.49
CA GLU A 87 9.79 15.39 -5.39
C GLU A 87 9.19 14.76 -4.14
N SER A 88 9.74 13.63 -3.67
CA SER A 88 9.30 12.99 -2.43
C SER A 88 9.48 13.90 -1.20
N SER A 89 10.51 14.74 -1.18
CA SER A 89 10.75 15.68 -0.09
C SER A 89 9.76 16.86 -0.12
N ALA A 90 9.39 17.33 -1.32
CA ALA A 90 8.33 18.32 -1.50
C ALA A 90 6.95 17.75 -1.12
N TYR A 91 6.66 16.52 -1.56
CA TYR A 91 5.45 15.79 -1.20
C TYR A 91 5.33 15.62 0.32
N ALA A 92 6.41 15.20 0.99
CA ALA A 92 6.43 15.03 2.44
C ALA A 92 6.08 16.32 3.17
N ARG A 93 6.59 17.48 2.72
CA ARG A 93 6.19 18.78 3.29
C ARG A 93 4.72 19.09 3.09
N LEU A 94 4.17 18.89 1.88
CA LEU A 94 2.74 19.07 1.64
C LEU A 94 1.90 18.18 2.55
N PHE A 95 2.32 16.93 2.71
CA PHE A 95 1.67 15.95 3.57
C PHE A 95 1.69 16.39 5.03
N TYR A 96 2.84 16.79 5.58
CA TYR A 96 2.92 17.28 6.96
C TYR A 96 2.13 18.58 7.17
N ASN A 97 2.10 19.47 6.18
CA ASN A 97 1.27 20.68 6.25
C ASN A 97 -0.23 20.33 6.27
N TRP A 98 -0.63 19.33 5.49
CA TRP A 98 -1.99 18.80 5.51
C TRP A 98 -2.35 18.18 6.87
N GLU A 99 -1.46 17.37 7.46
CA GLU A 99 -1.69 16.78 8.79
C GLU A 99 -1.89 17.86 9.86
N ARG A 100 -1.00 18.88 9.88
CA ARG A 100 -1.15 20.02 10.81
C ARG A 100 -2.48 20.75 10.62
N CYS A 101 -2.93 20.90 9.37
CA CYS A 101 -4.20 21.55 9.07
C CYS A 101 -5.39 20.74 9.59
N MET A 102 -5.39 19.41 9.39
CA MET A 102 -6.40 18.52 9.94
C MET A 102 -6.44 18.56 11.47
N ILE A 103 -5.27 18.55 12.13
CA ILE A 103 -5.14 18.70 13.58
C ILE A 103 -5.74 20.03 14.05
N LYS A 104 -5.41 21.14 13.38
CA LYS A 104 -5.95 22.49 13.69
C LYS A 104 -7.48 22.56 13.54
N LYS A 105 -8.05 21.79 12.61
CA LYS A 105 -9.52 21.66 12.44
C LYS A 105 -10.18 20.78 13.52
N GLY A 106 -9.39 20.16 14.39
CA GLY A 106 -9.87 19.34 15.51
C GLY A 106 -9.93 17.84 15.20
N TYR A 107 -9.38 17.39 14.07
CA TYR A 107 -9.25 15.96 13.79
C TYR A 107 -8.10 15.34 14.59
N ARG A 108 -8.29 14.09 15.00
CA ARG A 108 -7.27 13.26 15.63
C ARG A 108 -6.98 12.06 14.73
N PHE A 109 -5.71 11.77 14.54
CA PHE A 109 -5.30 10.57 13.83
C PHE A 109 -5.50 9.34 14.72
N THR A 110 -6.18 8.32 14.18
CA THR A 110 -6.51 7.05 14.83
C THR A 110 -5.79 5.86 14.19
N GLY A 111 -4.91 6.12 13.22
CA GLY A 111 -4.04 5.11 12.65
C GLY A 111 -2.83 4.77 13.53
N GLU A 112 -2.03 3.82 13.06
CA GLU A 112 -0.85 3.36 13.78
C GLU A 112 0.33 4.32 13.63
N CYS A 113 0.96 4.67 14.76
CA CYS A 113 2.23 5.37 14.82
C CYS A 113 3.32 4.38 15.22
N TYR A 114 4.10 3.93 14.25
CA TYR A 114 5.16 2.96 14.48
C TYR A 114 6.40 3.60 15.11
N ASN A 115 7.23 2.80 15.78
CA ASN A 115 8.52 3.26 16.30
C ASN A 115 9.59 3.30 15.19
N ASN A 116 9.39 4.14 14.17
CA ASN A 116 10.33 4.35 13.07
C ASN A 116 10.51 5.85 12.75
N GLU A 117 11.50 6.17 11.93
CA GLU A 117 11.83 7.55 11.58
C GLU A 117 10.70 8.31 10.87
N ILE A 118 9.91 7.60 10.04
CA ILE A 118 8.82 8.20 9.25
C ILE A 118 7.68 8.62 10.17
N SER A 119 7.22 7.73 11.04
CA SER A 119 6.15 8.03 12.01
C SER A 119 6.60 9.11 12.99
N ARG A 120 7.86 9.09 13.47
CA ARG A 120 8.37 10.15 14.36
C ARG A 120 8.44 11.53 13.71
N ALA A 121 8.51 11.61 12.38
CA ALA A 121 8.50 12.87 11.63
C ALA A 121 7.09 13.38 11.30
N SER A 122 6.05 12.57 11.49
CA SER A 122 4.67 12.92 11.16
C SER A 122 4.02 13.75 12.27
N PRO A 123 3.46 14.93 11.96
CA PRO A 123 2.59 15.67 12.87
C PRO A 123 1.43 14.85 13.45
N ALA A 124 0.85 13.94 12.67
CA ALA A 124 -0.21 13.04 13.17
C ALA A 124 0.25 12.15 14.34
N CYS A 125 1.55 11.88 14.44
CA CYS A 125 2.18 11.10 15.51
C CYS A 125 2.88 11.96 16.56
N GLY A 126 2.61 13.28 16.60
CA GLY A 126 3.11 14.18 17.64
C GLY A 126 4.37 14.97 17.27
N ALA A 127 4.84 14.90 16.02
CA ALA A 127 5.87 15.82 15.56
C ALA A 127 5.35 17.27 15.56
N PRO A 128 6.19 18.27 15.88
CA PRO A 128 5.78 19.67 15.95
C PRO A 128 5.40 20.23 14.59
#